data_AF-A0A6P0XU87-F1
#
_entry.id   AF-A0A6P0XU87-F1
#
_cell.length_a   1.000
_cell.length_b   1.000
_cell.length_c   1.000
_cell.angle_alpha   90.00
_cell.angle_beta   90.00
_cell.angle_gamma   90.00
#
_symmetry.space_group_name_H-M   'P 1'
#
loop_
_entity.id
_entity.type
_entity.pdbx_description
1 polymer ?
#
loop_
_entity_poly.entity_id
_entity_poly.type
_entity_poly.pdbx_seq_one_letter_code
_entity_poly.pdbx_strand_id
1 'polypeptide(L)'
;MNFDIFDEEYYLQQNPGISAAITQGLVTSGLDHFQRYGLTEGRTKVSRYYNETTYLENNPGVANILQTNIFASGLEHFINYGYEEGRNNTSPDYDETFYLNKYNDVASQVETGTYVSGFSHFIQVGSIENLQTTSFVDSFYLGRNSDVAEAVNNGVFPTGQAHYREYGQFEQRSARFTGTPGSDVILGYGEGEKDIYGVDVTPRPSFLSLPGPDFNNDGVVTPEEASRQFGQSQEFTSSPVVTYSDGSNEFDTLVGSAGQDNFFLGRTSVNGRGFFTGSTTFYQGEGVALIQNFDPSDGDTIKLIIGSSDFDIAEGELGATILVENDPIAIVEGYESSQLTPIEEDFLFYREVTFV
;
A
#
# COMPACT_ATOMS: atom_id res chain seq x y z
N MET A 1 -9.00 25.22 12.03
CA MET A 1 -8.26 24.08 12.58
C MET A 1 -9.09 22.83 12.37
N ASN A 2 -8.63 21.95 11.50
CA ASN A 2 -9.19 20.63 11.26
C ASN A 2 -8.30 19.60 11.98
N PHE A 3 -8.87 18.82 12.90
CA PHE A 3 -8.14 17.81 13.68
C PHE A 3 -8.45 16.38 13.23
N ASP A 4 -9.03 16.18 12.05
CA ASP A 4 -9.49 14.86 11.59
C ASP A 4 -8.32 13.86 11.46
N ILE A 5 -7.11 14.35 11.17
CA ILE A 5 -5.90 13.52 11.10
C ILE A 5 -5.46 12.96 12.47
N PHE A 6 -5.97 13.52 13.57
CA PHE A 6 -5.52 13.17 14.91
C PHE A 6 -5.95 11.74 15.30
N ASP A 7 -4.96 10.90 15.57
CA ASP A 7 -5.12 9.53 16.03
C ASP A 7 -4.85 9.48 17.54
N GLU A 8 -5.91 9.33 18.34
CA GLU A 8 -5.84 9.33 19.80
C GLU A 8 -4.94 8.21 20.32
N GLU A 9 -5.07 7.00 19.79
CA GLU A 9 -4.29 5.86 20.25
C GLU A 9 -2.81 6.04 19.94
N TYR A 10 -2.50 6.37 18.68
CA TYR A 10 -1.13 6.63 18.25
C TYR A 10 -0.51 7.78 19.05
N TYR A 11 -1.24 8.88 19.25
CA TYR A 11 -0.74 10.01 20.03
C TYR A 11 -0.42 9.64 21.48
N LEU A 12 -1.27 8.84 22.14
CA LEU A 12 -0.99 8.39 23.51
C LEU A 12 0.19 7.41 23.58
N GLN A 13 0.36 6.54 22.58
CA GLN A 13 1.52 5.66 22.47
C GLN A 13 2.83 6.46 22.31
N GLN A 14 2.82 7.51 21.48
CA GLN A 14 3.98 8.40 21.32
C GLN A 14 4.25 9.28 22.54
N ASN A 15 3.27 9.43 23.44
CA ASN A 15 3.33 10.32 24.59
C ASN A 15 2.79 9.65 25.87
N PRO A 16 3.44 8.59 26.41
CA PRO A 16 2.89 7.77 27.49
C PRO A 16 2.58 8.52 28.79
N GLY A 17 3.21 9.67 29.02
CA GLY A 17 2.94 10.53 30.18
C GLY A 17 1.54 11.15 30.19
N ILE A 18 0.87 11.23 29.03
CA ILE A 18 -0.45 11.87 28.91
C ILE A 18 -1.55 11.01 29.52
N SER A 19 -1.45 9.69 29.46
CA SER A 19 -2.44 8.79 30.06
C SER A 19 -2.59 9.02 31.57
N ALA A 20 -1.51 9.38 32.26
CA ALA A 20 -1.55 9.78 33.67
C ALA A 20 -2.29 11.11 33.87
N ALA A 21 -2.09 12.08 32.98
CA ALA A 21 -2.80 13.37 33.02
C ALA A 21 -4.31 13.22 32.76
N ILE A 22 -4.70 12.31 31.88
CA ILE A 22 -6.11 11.93 31.65
C ILE A 22 -6.70 11.30 32.91
N THR A 23 -6.01 10.33 33.49
CA THR A 23 -6.45 9.64 34.73
C THR A 23 -6.63 10.61 35.90
N GLN A 24 -5.77 11.64 35.98
CA GLN A 24 -5.84 12.68 37.00
C GLN A 24 -6.89 13.78 36.69
N GLY A 25 -7.54 13.73 35.52
CA GLY A 25 -8.53 14.72 35.10
C GLY A 25 -7.93 16.09 34.76
N LEU A 26 -6.63 16.16 34.47
CA LEU A 26 -5.96 17.41 34.05
C LEU A 26 -6.31 17.76 32.60
N VAL A 27 -6.51 16.73 31.78
CA VAL A 27 -7.00 16.76 30.40
C VAL A 27 -8.05 15.66 30.23
N THR A 28 -8.93 15.79 29.24
CA THR A 28 -10.03 14.85 29.00
C THR A 28 -9.71 13.76 27.97
N SER A 29 -8.72 14.00 27.12
CA SER A 29 -8.25 13.10 26.06
C SER A 29 -6.83 13.50 25.61
N GLY A 30 -6.20 12.67 24.79
CA GLY A 30 -4.99 13.02 24.03
C GLY A 30 -5.25 14.21 23.10
N LEU A 31 -6.39 14.25 22.42
CA LEU A 31 -6.78 15.40 21.59
C LEU A 31 -6.90 16.70 22.41
N ASP A 32 -7.54 16.65 23.58
CA ASP A 32 -7.63 17.81 24.49
C ASP A 32 -6.24 18.28 24.94
N HIS A 33 -5.34 17.35 25.28
CA HIS A 33 -3.95 17.68 25.56
C HIS A 33 -3.26 18.32 24.36
N PHE A 34 -3.42 17.76 23.17
CA PHE A 34 -2.78 18.25 21.96
C PHE A 34 -3.26 19.67 21.62
N GLN A 35 -4.57 19.92 21.68
CA GLN A 35 -5.15 21.24 21.41
C GLN A 35 -4.69 22.30 22.40
N ARG A 36 -4.59 21.97 23.69
CA ARG A 36 -4.24 22.93 24.75
C ARG A 36 -2.74 23.18 24.88
N TYR A 37 -1.93 22.16 24.61
CA TYR A 37 -0.49 22.17 24.88
C TYR A 37 0.31 21.71 23.66
N GLY A 38 0.01 20.52 23.14
CA GLY A 38 0.81 19.86 22.11
C GLY A 38 1.05 20.69 20.84
N LEU A 39 0.04 21.44 20.38
CA LEU A 39 0.15 22.31 19.21
C LEU A 39 1.18 23.42 19.44
N THR A 40 1.10 24.12 20.57
CA THR A 40 2.05 25.18 20.94
C THR A 40 3.44 24.65 21.32
N GLU A 41 3.53 23.40 21.76
CA GLU A 41 4.78 22.69 22.00
C GLU A 41 5.45 22.21 20.70
N GLY A 42 4.79 22.36 19.55
CA GLY A 42 5.30 21.89 18.26
C GLY A 42 5.33 20.36 18.12
N ARG A 43 4.44 19.63 18.82
CA ARG A 43 4.35 18.17 18.69
C ARG A 43 3.75 17.81 17.32
N THR A 44 4.42 16.92 16.59
CA THR A 44 4.02 16.56 15.22
C THR A 44 3.55 15.12 15.07
N LYS A 45 3.89 14.24 16.01
CA LYS A 45 3.49 12.82 16.00
C LYS A 45 2.04 12.62 16.47
N VAL A 46 1.09 13.06 15.66
CA VAL A 46 -0.35 12.98 15.96
C VAL A 46 -1.07 11.89 15.20
N SER A 47 -0.44 11.32 14.19
CA SER A 47 -1.02 10.31 13.31
C SER A 47 0.07 9.44 12.70
N ARG A 48 -0.28 8.20 12.36
CA ARG A 48 0.56 7.32 11.54
C ARG A 48 0.80 7.90 10.15
N TYR A 49 -0.14 8.72 9.67
CA TYR A 49 -0.14 9.28 8.31
C TYR A 49 0.28 10.75 8.26
N TYR A 50 0.99 11.24 9.28
CA TYR A 50 1.62 12.57 9.23
C TYR A 50 3.10 12.48 9.57
N ASN A 51 3.95 12.91 8.65
CA ASN A 51 5.37 13.05 8.82
C ASN A 51 5.79 14.51 8.56
N GLU A 52 6.29 15.19 9.59
CA GLU A 52 6.71 16.59 9.52
C GLU A 52 7.75 16.84 8.42
N THR A 53 8.75 15.97 8.32
CA THR A 53 9.82 16.09 7.33
C THR A 53 9.25 16.00 5.91
N THR A 54 8.47 14.96 5.63
CA THR A 54 7.80 14.77 4.33
C THR A 54 6.91 15.96 3.98
N TYR A 55 6.10 16.43 4.93
CA TYR A 55 5.23 17.56 4.69
C TYR A 55 6.02 18.84 4.35
N LEU A 56 7.12 19.13 5.05
CA LEU A 56 7.92 20.32 4.77
C LEU A 56 8.73 20.23 3.49
N GLU A 57 9.25 19.05 3.13
CA GLU A 57 9.94 18.80 1.87
C GLU A 57 9.02 19.02 0.67
N ASN A 58 7.77 18.56 0.77
CA ASN A 58 6.76 18.76 -0.26
C ASN A 58 6.16 20.17 -0.28
N ASN A 59 6.40 20.97 0.78
CA ASN A 59 5.83 22.30 0.94
C ASN A 59 6.89 23.33 1.34
N PRO A 60 7.88 23.63 0.47
CA PRO A 60 9.01 24.48 0.80
C PRO A 60 8.60 25.92 1.21
N GLY A 61 7.45 26.40 0.71
CA GLY A 61 6.89 27.68 1.15
C GLY A 61 6.52 27.68 2.64
N VAL A 62 5.99 26.58 3.16
CA VAL A 62 5.69 26.42 4.59
C VAL A 62 6.98 26.32 5.40
N ALA A 63 7.95 25.55 4.92
CA ALA A 63 9.27 25.43 5.57
C ALA A 63 9.95 26.82 5.74
N ASN A 64 9.82 27.69 4.75
CA ASN A 64 10.33 29.07 4.84
C ASN A 64 9.59 29.91 5.88
N ILE A 65 8.27 29.77 5.98
CA ILE A 65 7.44 30.51 6.95
C ILE A 65 7.72 30.06 8.38
N LEU A 66 8.09 28.79 8.62
CA LEU A 66 8.48 28.32 9.96
C LEU A 66 9.67 29.08 10.54
N GLN A 67 10.59 29.56 9.70
CA GLN A 67 11.72 30.40 10.15
C GLN A 67 11.27 31.75 10.72
N THR A 68 10.03 32.17 10.45
CA THR A 68 9.44 33.41 10.96
C THR A 68 8.67 33.23 12.26
N ASN A 69 8.60 32.00 12.81
CA ASN A 69 7.84 31.64 14.02
C ASN A 69 6.34 31.95 13.96
N ILE A 70 5.75 31.99 12.75
CA ILE A 70 4.30 32.14 12.56
C ILE A 70 3.56 30.86 12.94
N PHE A 71 4.14 29.70 12.65
CA PHE A 71 3.68 28.39 13.09
C PHE A 71 4.78 27.70 13.89
N ALA A 72 4.40 26.92 14.89
CA ALA A 72 5.30 26.08 15.69
C ALA A 72 5.76 24.83 14.93
N SER A 73 5.00 24.38 13.93
CA SER A 73 5.32 23.22 13.09
C SER A 73 4.59 23.27 11.73
N GLY A 74 5.05 22.45 10.79
CA GLY A 74 4.35 22.13 9.56
C GLY A 74 2.97 21.53 9.84
N LEU A 75 2.84 20.71 10.89
CA LEU A 75 1.56 20.16 11.32
C LEU A 75 0.56 21.26 11.66
N GLU A 76 0.99 22.31 12.37
CA GLU A 76 0.11 23.43 12.69
C GLU A 76 -0.39 24.14 11.42
N HIS A 77 0.48 24.34 10.42
CA HIS A 77 0.04 24.84 9.12
C HIS A 77 -0.95 23.86 8.48
N PHE A 78 -0.68 22.56 8.48
CA PHE A 78 -1.52 21.55 7.87
C PHE A 78 -2.95 21.57 8.46
N ILE A 79 -3.07 21.52 9.78
CA ILE A 79 -4.34 21.57 10.52
C ILE A 79 -5.08 22.90 10.32
N ASN A 80 -4.36 24.02 10.16
CA ASN A 80 -5.00 25.33 9.96
C ASN A 80 -5.46 25.57 8.51
N TYR A 81 -4.69 25.08 7.54
CA TYR A 81 -4.84 25.43 6.12
C TYR A 81 -4.67 24.22 5.21
N GLY A 82 -3.59 23.46 5.38
CA GLY A 82 -3.19 22.41 4.44
C GLY A 82 -4.24 21.32 4.19
N TYR A 83 -5.02 20.94 5.20
CA TYR A 83 -6.10 19.96 5.07
C TYR A 83 -7.19 20.45 4.10
N GLU A 84 -7.69 21.66 4.30
CA GLU A 84 -8.74 22.28 3.46
C GLU A 84 -8.21 22.73 2.09
N GLU A 85 -6.90 22.92 1.96
CA GLU A 85 -6.21 23.13 0.69
C GLU A 85 -6.03 21.83 -0.13
N GLY A 86 -6.40 20.68 0.43
CA GLY A 86 -6.27 19.38 -0.23
C GLY A 86 -4.83 18.84 -0.27
N ARG A 87 -3.95 19.30 0.62
CA ARG A 87 -2.58 18.77 0.69
C ARG A 87 -2.61 17.33 1.19
N ASN A 88 -2.19 16.39 0.35
CA ASN A 88 -2.30 14.95 0.61
C ASN A 88 -0.92 14.28 0.84
N ASN A 89 0.16 14.86 0.32
CA ASN A 89 1.52 14.32 0.46
C ASN A 89 2.14 14.66 1.82
N THR A 90 1.54 14.08 2.87
CA THR A 90 1.85 14.35 4.29
C THR A 90 2.66 13.24 4.94
N SER A 91 2.72 12.05 4.35
CA SER A 91 3.59 10.96 4.78
C SER A 91 3.98 10.08 3.58
N PRO A 92 5.09 9.32 3.66
CA PRO A 92 5.45 8.36 2.62
C PRO A 92 4.55 7.12 2.58
N ASP A 93 3.64 6.99 3.55
CA ASP A 93 2.71 5.87 3.73
C ASP A 93 1.32 6.15 3.13
N TYR A 94 1.21 7.20 2.32
CA TYR A 94 0.00 7.53 1.57
C TYR A 94 0.33 8.09 0.19
N ASP A 95 -0.31 7.53 -0.84
CA ASP A 95 -0.23 7.97 -2.24
C ASP A 95 -1.64 8.26 -2.75
N GLU A 96 -1.91 9.54 -3.03
CA GLU A 96 -3.20 10.00 -3.54
C GLU A 96 -3.57 9.37 -4.88
N THR A 97 -2.61 9.25 -5.79
CA THR A 97 -2.86 8.75 -7.15
C THR A 97 -3.23 7.28 -7.06
N PHE A 98 -2.46 6.50 -6.32
CA PHE A 98 -2.76 5.09 -6.06
C PHE A 98 -4.13 4.93 -5.41
N TYR A 99 -4.41 5.71 -4.35
CA TYR A 99 -5.64 5.59 -3.59
C TYR A 99 -6.88 5.88 -4.43
N LEU A 100 -6.86 6.93 -5.25
CA LEU A 100 -7.98 7.30 -6.11
C LEU A 100 -8.16 6.33 -7.30
N ASN A 101 -7.08 5.80 -7.87
CA ASN A 101 -7.17 4.78 -8.91
C ASN A 101 -7.74 3.47 -8.36
N LYS A 102 -7.33 3.07 -7.15
CA LYS A 102 -7.82 1.87 -6.49
C LYS A 102 -9.29 1.97 -6.08
N TYR A 103 -9.70 3.13 -5.57
CA TYR A 103 -11.03 3.39 -5.03
C TYR A 103 -11.79 4.41 -5.90
N ASN A 104 -12.28 3.96 -7.06
CA ASN A 104 -12.89 4.82 -8.08
C ASN A 104 -14.14 5.59 -7.59
N ASP A 105 -14.90 5.02 -6.66
CA ASP A 105 -16.03 5.72 -6.04
C ASP A 105 -15.55 6.90 -5.17
N VAL A 106 -14.38 6.78 -4.52
CA VAL A 106 -13.76 7.89 -3.79
C VAL A 106 -13.31 8.97 -4.77
N ALA A 107 -12.74 8.60 -5.92
CA ALA A 107 -12.41 9.55 -6.97
C ALA A 107 -13.64 10.36 -7.41
N SER A 108 -14.80 9.70 -7.56
CA SER A 108 -16.07 10.36 -7.86
C SER A 108 -16.54 11.29 -6.72
N GLN A 109 -16.33 10.90 -5.47
CA GLN A 109 -16.68 11.72 -4.30
C GLN A 109 -15.78 12.97 -4.18
N VAL A 110 -14.51 12.87 -4.56
CA VAL A 110 -13.60 14.01 -4.65
C VAL A 110 -14.00 14.95 -5.80
N GLU A 111 -14.32 14.41 -6.98
CA GLU A 111 -14.77 15.20 -8.14
C GLU A 111 -16.05 15.99 -7.83
N THR A 112 -16.98 15.40 -7.08
CA THR A 112 -18.23 16.04 -6.66
C THR A 112 -18.07 16.98 -5.45
N GLY A 113 -16.87 17.07 -4.86
CA GLY A 113 -16.56 17.93 -3.72
C GLY A 113 -17.12 17.43 -2.38
N THR A 114 -17.47 16.14 -2.28
CA THR A 114 -17.85 15.50 -1.00
C THR A 114 -16.64 15.44 -0.07
N TYR A 115 -15.48 15.12 -0.63
CA TYR A 115 -14.18 15.15 0.03
C TYR A 115 -13.27 16.14 -0.70
N VAL A 116 -12.41 16.83 0.03
CA VAL A 116 -11.45 17.80 -0.54
C VAL A 116 -10.35 17.06 -1.33
N SER A 117 -10.01 15.85 -0.90
CA SER A 117 -9.02 14.96 -1.51
C SER A 117 -9.30 13.50 -1.14
N GLY A 118 -8.69 12.56 -1.85
CA GLY A 118 -8.66 11.15 -1.46
C GLY A 118 -8.10 10.98 -0.04
N PHE A 119 -7.10 11.79 0.32
CA PHE A 119 -6.51 11.76 1.66
C PHE A 119 -7.52 12.16 2.74
N SER A 120 -8.36 13.16 2.47
CA SER A 120 -9.42 13.53 3.42
C SER A 120 -10.45 12.39 3.60
N HIS A 121 -10.80 11.67 2.53
CA HIS A 121 -11.62 10.45 2.64
C HIS A 121 -10.89 9.37 3.43
N PHE A 122 -9.61 9.13 3.16
CA PHE A 122 -8.82 8.15 3.88
C PHE A 122 -8.76 8.45 5.38
N ILE A 123 -8.47 9.68 5.78
CA ILE A 123 -8.41 10.07 7.18
C ILE A 123 -9.76 9.87 7.89
N GLN A 124 -10.87 10.27 7.26
CA GLN A 124 -12.20 10.20 7.89
C GLN A 124 -12.84 8.80 7.83
N VAL A 125 -12.49 8.00 6.83
CA VAL A 125 -13.15 6.71 6.53
C VAL A 125 -12.12 5.61 6.29
N GLY A 126 -11.24 5.79 5.31
CA GLY A 126 -10.39 4.70 4.82
C GLY A 126 -9.43 4.11 5.85
N SER A 127 -8.95 4.90 6.80
CA SER A 127 -8.09 4.46 7.89
C SER A 127 -8.81 3.49 8.83
N ILE A 128 -10.11 3.74 9.09
CA ILE A 128 -10.97 2.88 9.92
C ILE A 128 -11.29 1.57 9.19
N GLU A 129 -11.42 1.64 7.86
CA GLU A 129 -11.69 0.48 6.99
C GLU A 129 -10.41 -0.28 6.58
N ASN A 130 -9.23 0.13 7.07
CA ASN A 130 -7.92 -0.43 6.72
C ASN A 130 -7.68 -0.47 5.20
N LEU A 131 -8.09 0.58 4.50
CA LEU A 131 -7.88 0.71 3.08
C LEU A 131 -6.40 0.88 2.77
N GLN A 132 -5.98 0.28 1.66
CA GLN A 132 -4.59 0.34 1.21
C GLN A 132 -4.28 1.73 0.64
N THR A 133 -3.15 2.30 1.05
CA THR A 133 -2.81 3.68 0.75
C THR A 133 -1.66 3.85 -0.24
N THR A 134 -0.90 2.81 -0.52
CA THR A 134 0.23 2.81 -1.47
C THR A 134 0.30 1.48 -2.21
N SER A 135 1.14 1.38 -3.25
CA SER A 135 1.38 0.11 -3.95
C SER A 135 1.97 -0.99 -3.06
N PHE A 136 2.61 -0.64 -1.94
CA PHE A 136 3.12 -1.60 -0.97
C PHE A 136 1.97 -2.31 -0.25
N VAL A 137 1.96 -3.64 -0.30
CA VAL A 137 0.90 -4.45 0.31
C VAL A 137 1.24 -4.71 1.78
N ASP A 138 0.84 -3.77 2.64
CA ASP A 138 1.13 -3.80 4.08
C ASP A 138 0.62 -5.09 4.75
N SER A 139 -0.57 -5.56 4.38
CA SER A 139 -1.16 -6.81 4.89
C SER A 139 -0.35 -8.06 4.55
N PHE A 140 0.30 -8.11 3.38
CA PHE A 140 1.21 -9.20 3.01
C PHE A 140 2.46 -9.16 3.88
N TYR A 141 3.03 -7.97 4.05
CA TYR A 141 4.25 -7.78 4.82
C TYR A 141 4.03 -8.09 6.30
N LEU A 142 2.99 -7.54 6.92
CA LEU A 142 2.67 -7.80 8.33
C LEU A 142 2.24 -9.27 8.57
N GLY A 143 1.51 -9.88 7.64
CA GLY A 143 1.10 -11.28 7.74
C GLY A 143 2.28 -12.27 7.74
N ARG A 144 3.42 -11.89 7.15
CA ARG A 144 4.67 -12.68 7.17
C ARG A 144 5.60 -12.32 8.32
N ASN A 145 5.42 -11.16 8.93
CA ASN A 145 6.32 -10.56 9.91
C ASN A 145 5.56 -10.22 11.19
N SER A 146 5.23 -11.23 11.99
CA SER A 146 4.42 -11.05 13.21
C SER A 146 5.07 -10.14 14.25
N ASP A 147 6.41 -10.11 14.30
CA ASP A 147 7.19 -9.20 15.13
C ASP A 147 6.98 -7.74 14.72
N VAL A 148 6.89 -7.47 13.41
CA VAL A 148 6.63 -6.12 12.89
C VAL A 148 5.17 -5.75 13.10
N ALA A 149 4.24 -6.68 12.93
CA ALA A 149 2.83 -6.45 13.24
C ALA A 149 2.64 -6.03 14.70
N GLU A 150 3.32 -6.71 15.64
CA GLU A 150 3.36 -6.32 17.04
C GLU A 150 3.98 -4.92 17.24
N ALA A 151 5.09 -4.62 16.56
CA ALA A 151 5.75 -3.31 16.64
C ALA A 151 4.86 -2.16 16.11
N VAL A 152 4.11 -2.37 15.04
CA VAL A 152 3.15 -1.40 14.50
C VAL A 152 1.97 -1.20 15.46
N ASN A 153 1.42 -2.29 16.00
CA ASN A 153 0.34 -2.24 16.98
C ASN A 153 0.75 -1.47 18.26
N ASN A 154 2.00 -1.63 18.69
CA ASN A 154 2.58 -0.93 19.83
C ASN A 154 3.06 0.50 19.49
N GLY A 155 2.85 0.98 18.26
CA GLY A 155 3.21 2.34 17.84
C GLY A 155 4.72 2.58 17.68
N VAL A 156 5.53 1.52 17.64
CA VAL A 156 6.97 1.64 17.37
C VAL A 156 7.20 2.09 15.93
N PHE A 157 6.40 1.54 15.00
CA PHE A 157 6.36 1.94 13.60
C PHE A 157 4.95 2.42 13.23
N PRO A 158 4.81 3.43 12.36
CA PRO A 158 3.49 3.88 11.91
C PRO A 158 2.80 2.84 11.02
N THR A 159 3.55 2.13 10.18
CA THR A 159 3.05 1.11 9.23
C THR A 159 4.08 -0.01 9.02
N GLY A 160 3.66 -1.14 8.45
CA GLY A 160 4.59 -2.17 8.00
C GLY A 160 5.51 -1.65 6.89
N GLN A 161 4.98 -0.80 6.01
CA GLN A 161 5.75 -0.11 4.98
C GLN A 161 6.89 0.75 5.57
N ALA A 162 6.64 1.47 6.66
CA ALA A 162 7.65 2.26 7.34
C ALA A 162 8.76 1.38 7.93
N HIS A 163 8.42 0.27 8.58
CA HIS A 163 9.42 -0.70 9.00
C HIS A 163 10.22 -1.23 7.81
N TYR A 164 9.56 -1.60 6.71
CA TYR A 164 10.25 -2.13 5.54
C TYR A 164 11.25 -1.10 4.95
N ARG A 165 10.84 0.17 4.83
CA ARG A 165 11.71 1.26 4.36
C ARG A 165 12.92 1.51 5.27
N GLU A 166 12.81 1.33 6.58
CA GLU A 166 13.92 1.64 7.48
C GLU A 166 14.80 0.41 7.78
N TYR A 167 14.20 -0.78 7.87
CA TYR A 167 14.86 -1.99 8.37
C TYR A 167 14.61 -3.19 7.45
N GLY A 168 13.35 -3.49 7.13
CA GLY A 168 12.96 -4.74 6.49
C GLY A 168 13.69 -5.04 5.17
N GLN A 169 13.92 -4.00 4.36
CA GLN A 169 14.68 -4.11 3.11
C GLN A 169 16.14 -4.57 3.33
N PHE A 170 16.74 -4.26 4.48
CA PHE A 170 18.11 -4.67 4.85
C PHE A 170 18.15 -5.97 5.65
N GLU A 171 16.97 -6.49 6.04
CA GLU A 171 16.80 -7.73 6.79
C GLU A 171 16.46 -8.92 5.88
N GLN A 172 16.53 -8.75 4.55
CA GLN A 172 16.17 -9.79 3.57
C GLN A 172 14.71 -10.26 3.73
N ARG A 173 13.81 -9.37 4.17
CA ARG A 173 12.39 -9.66 4.26
C ARG A 173 11.72 -9.44 2.90
N SER A 174 10.85 -10.37 2.49
CA SER A 174 10.14 -10.22 1.22
C SER A 174 9.03 -9.16 1.31
N ALA A 175 8.89 -8.36 0.26
CA ALA A 175 7.82 -7.38 0.09
C ALA A 175 6.95 -7.69 -1.12
N ARG A 176 5.75 -7.07 -1.18
CA ARG A 176 4.87 -7.15 -2.34
C ARG A 176 4.38 -5.77 -2.72
N PHE A 177 4.43 -5.49 -4.01
CA PHE A 177 3.92 -4.29 -4.65
C PHE A 177 2.83 -4.66 -5.65
N THR A 178 1.77 -3.87 -5.69
CA THR A 178 0.59 -4.11 -6.53
C THR A 178 0.13 -2.79 -7.12
N GLY A 179 -0.41 -2.81 -8.33
CA GLY A 179 -1.12 -1.66 -8.88
C GLY A 179 -2.62 -1.70 -8.60
N THR A 180 -3.35 -1.08 -9.50
CA THR A 180 -4.75 -0.69 -9.39
C THR A 180 -5.52 -1.12 -10.65
N PRO A 181 -6.82 -0.84 -10.73
CA PRO A 181 -7.57 -0.91 -11.99
C PRO A 181 -7.29 0.34 -12.83
N GLY A 182 -6.10 0.38 -13.43
CA GLY A 182 -5.60 1.50 -14.22
C GLY A 182 -4.20 1.22 -14.75
N SER A 183 -3.69 2.11 -15.60
CA SER A 183 -2.28 2.07 -16.02
C SER A 183 -1.42 2.71 -14.94
N ASP A 184 -0.52 1.93 -14.36
CA ASP A 184 0.27 2.30 -13.19
C ASP A 184 1.78 2.32 -13.48
N VAL A 185 2.52 3.04 -12.62
CA VAL A 185 3.98 2.90 -12.52
C VAL A 185 4.30 2.33 -11.15
N ILE A 186 4.66 1.05 -11.13
CA ILE A 186 4.96 0.31 -9.91
C ILE A 186 6.46 0.29 -9.71
N LEU A 187 6.92 1.10 -8.75
CA LEU A 187 8.30 1.14 -8.32
C LEU A 187 8.52 0.11 -7.21
N GLY A 188 9.12 -1.03 -7.56
CA GLY A 188 9.76 -1.88 -6.56
C GLY A 188 10.86 -1.08 -5.86
N TYR A 189 10.99 -1.23 -4.55
CA TYR A 189 12.09 -0.60 -3.82
C TYR A 189 12.62 -1.49 -2.70
N GLY A 190 13.89 -1.21 -2.35
CA GLY A 190 14.65 -1.94 -1.36
C GLY A 190 15.49 -3.06 -1.95
N GLU A 191 16.19 -3.80 -1.08
CA GLU A 191 17.23 -4.78 -1.42
C GLU A 191 16.81 -6.25 -1.19
N GLY A 192 15.59 -6.46 -0.67
CA GLY A 192 15.06 -7.80 -0.35
C GLY A 192 14.52 -8.54 -1.58
N GLU A 193 13.72 -9.58 -1.36
CA GLU A 193 12.91 -10.21 -2.41
C GLU A 193 11.61 -9.41 -2.59
N LYS A 194 11.21 -9.08 -3.82
CA LYS A 194 10.03 -8.26 -4.09
C LYS A 194 9.14 -8.95 -5.11
N ASP A 195 7.87 -9.11 -4.78
CA ASP A 195 6.86 -9.47 -5.76
C ASP A 195 6.25 -8.21 -6.35
N ILE A 196 6.28 -8.05 -7.67
CA ILE A 196 5.77 -6.86 -8.37
C ILE A 196 4.63 -7.26 -9.31
N TYR A 197 3.47 -6.65 -9.10
CA TYR A 197 2.26 -6.79 -9.91
C TYR A 197 1.81 -5.42 -10.40
N GLY A 198 1.49 -5.28 -11.69
CA GLY A 198 0.84 -4.06 -12.21
C GLY A 198 -0.66 -4.02 -11.94
N VAL A 199 -1.29 -5.18 -11.75
CA VAL A 199 -2.72 -5.27 -11.40
C VAL A 199 -2.93 -5.37 -9.89
N ASP A 200 -4.17 -5.12 -9.43
CA ASP A 200 -4.54 -5.35 -8.03
C ASP A 200 -4.65 -6.85 -7.69
N VAL A 201 -3.75 -7.31 -6.82
CA VAL A 201 -3.71 -8.68 -6.30
C VAL A 201 -4.00 -8.77 -4.80
N THR A 202 -4.47 -7.69 -4.19
CA THR A 202 -4.89 -7.75 -2.80
C THR A 202 -6.13 -8.62 -2.65
N PRO A 203 -6.13 -9.60 -1.72
CA PRO A 203 -7.34 -10.31 -1.39
C PRO A 203 -8.40 -9.30 -0.97
N ARG A 204 -9.67 -9.54 -1.33
CA ARG A 204 -10.78 -8.86 -0.67
C ARG A 204 -10.51 -8.85 0.84
N PRO A 205 -10.74 -7.73 1.57
CA PRO A 205 -11.01 -7.82 2.99
C PRO A 205 -12.27 -8.67 3.14
N SER A 206 -12.06 -9.98 3.17
CA SER A 206 -13.03 -10.92 3.69
C SER A 206 -12.87 -10.80 5.19
N PHE A 207 -13.99 -10.76 5.92
CA PHE A 207 -14.07 -10.66 7.38
C PHE A 207 -13.13 -11.61 8.17
N LEU A 208 -12.44 -12.53 7.48
CA LEU A 208 -11.61 -13.62 7.97
C LEU A 208 -10.09 -13.42 7.74
N SER A 209 -9.63 -12.35 7.06
CA SER A 209 -8.21 -12.13 6.75
C SER A 209 -7.55 -10.97 7.50
N LEU A 210 -8.25 -10.35 8.44
CA LEU A 210 -7.63 -9.43 9.40
C LEU A 210 -6.82 -10.25 10.43
N PRO A 211 -5.73 -9.71 11.01
CA PRO A 211 -5.20 -10.24 12.26
C PRO A 211 -6.35 -10.41 13.25
N GLY A 212 -6.33 -11.49 14.04
CA GLY A 212 -7.41 -11.81 14.98
C GLY A 212 -7.79 -10.60 15.85
N PRO A 213 -9.03 -10.56 16.38
CA PRO A 213 -9.67 -9.36 16.93
C PRO A 213 -9.15 -8.98 18.32
N ASP A 214 -7.89 -9.25 18.59
CA ASP A 214 -7.24 -8.93 19.85
C ASP A 214 -6.93 -7.41 19.90
N PHE A 215 -7.99 -6.61 19.99
CA PHE A 215 -7.95 -5.15 19.96
C PHE A 215 -7.23 -4.53 21.15
N ASN A 216 -7.00 -5.30 22.21
CA ASN A 216 -6.21 -4.89 23.37
C ASN A 216 -4.84 -5.61 23.44
N ASN A 217 -4.59 -6.52 22.50
CA ASN A 217 -3.38 -7.31 22.31
C ASN A 217 -2.87 -8.01 23.59
N ASP A 218 -3.78 -8.58 24.38
CA ASP A 218 -3.46 -9.30 25.61
C ASP A 218 -3.23 -10.81 25.40
N GLY A 219 -3.31 -11.27 24.14
CA GLY A 219 -3.17 -12.67 23.75
C GLY A 219 -4.43 -13.50 23.99
N VAL A 220 -5.54 -12.87 24.38
CA VAL A 220 -6.82 -13.50 24.67
C VAL A 220 -7.93 -12.75 23.93
N VAL A 221 -8.41 -13.36 22.84
CA VAL A 221 -9.63 -12.88 22.19
C VAL A 221 -10.83 -13.09 23.12
N THR A 222 -11.30 -12.00 23.74
CA THR A 222 -12.50 -12.02 24.59
C THR A 222 -13.77 -12.21 23.76
N PRO A 223 -14.87 -12.72 24.35
CA PRO A 223 -16.17 -12.73 23.70
C PRO A 223 -16.63 -11.33 23.26
N GLU A 224 -16.26 -10.26 23.97
CA GLU A 224 -16.51 -8.87 23.58
C GLU A 224 -15.70 -8.45 22.33
N GLU A 225 -14.44 -8.87 22.20
CA GLU A 225 -13.57 -8.61 21.05
C GLU A 225 -13.96 -9.42 19.82
N ALA A 226 -14.24 -10.71 20.01
CA ALA A 226 -14.88 -11.55 19.01
C ALA A 226 -16.23 -10.95 18.60
N SER A 227 -17.05 -10.47 19.54
CA SER A 227 -18.32 -9.80 19.23
C SER A 227 -18.13 -8.40 18.62
N ARG A 228 -16.98 -7.73 18.79
CA ARG A 228 -16.65 -6.53 18.01
C ARG A 228 -16.31 -6.90 16.58
N GLN A 229 -15.67 -8.03 16.32
CA GLN A 229 -15.41 -8.51 14.95
C GLN A 229 -16.66 -9.10 14.26
N PHE A 230 -17.46 -9.88 14.99
CA PHE A 230 -18.63 -10.60 14.47
C PHE A 230 -19.96 -9.86 14.69
N GLY A 231 -19.99 -8.87 15.58
CA GLY A 231 -21.12 -7.99 15.87
C GLY A 231 -20.91 -6.56 15.36
N GLN A 232 -19.71 -6.21 14.89
CA GLN A 232 -19.63 -5.30 13.76
C GLN A 232 -20.08 -6.09 12.53
N SER A 233 -21.34 -5.90 12.15
CA SER A 233 -21.44 -5.25 10.86
C SER A 233 -20.53 -4.02 10.96
N GLN A 234 -19.29 -4.09 10.48
CA GLN A 234 -18.81 -2.94 9.74
C GLN A 234 -19.80 -2.94 8.59
N GLU A 235 -20.97 -2.33 8.82
CA GLU A 235 -21.63 -1.67 7.72
C GLU A 235 -20.54 -0.74 7.28
N PHE A 236 -19.80 -1.18 6.26
CA PHE A 236 -18.93 -0.29 5.53
C PHE A 236 -19.85 0.88 5.18
N THR A 237 -19.72 1.98 5.91
CA THR A 237 -20.71 3.05 5.85
C THR A 237 -20.69 3.71 4.46
N SER A 238 -19.65 3.40 3.69
CA SER A 238 -19.38 3.85 2.33
C SER A 238 -18.32 2.95 1.65
N SER A 239 -18.39 1.62 1.80
CA SER A 239 -17.40 0.65 1.27
C SER A 239 -16.92 1.05 -0.12
N PRO A 240 -15.66 1.50 -0.27
CA PRO A 240 -15.25 1.95 -1.57
C PRO A 240 -15.24 0.78 -2.53
N VAL A 241 -15.75 1.06 -3.72
CA VAL A 241 -15.91 0.06 -4.77
C VAL A 241 -14.53 -0.21 -5.35
N VAL A 242 -13.92 -1.29 -4.87
CA VAL A 242 -12.73 -1.85 -5.50
C VAL A 242 -13.14 -2.47 -6.83
N THR A 243 -12.66 -1.88 -7.91
CA THR A 243 -12.71 -2.52 -9.22
C THR A 243 -11.56 -3.52 -9.28
N TYR A 244 -11.73 -4.64 -9.99
CA TYR A 244 -10.63 -5.57 -10.22
C TYR A 244 -10.25 -5.49 -11.68
N SER A 245 -8.95 -5.55 -11.93
CA SER A 245 -8.40 -5.69 -13.26
C SER A 245 -7.59 -6.97 -13.37
N ASP A 246 -7.58 -7.51 -14.59
CA ASP A 246 -6.68 -8.55 -15.06
C ASP A 246 -5.59 -7.98 -16.00
N GLY A 247 -5.41 -6.66 -16.09
CA GLY A 247 -4.46 -6.02 -16.99
C GLY A 247 -5.06 -5.66 -18.35
N SER A 248 -6.32 -6.03 -18.61
CA SER A 248 -6.97 -5.68 -19.88
C SER A 248 -7.23 -4.17 -19.95
N ASN A 249 -6.80 -3.55 -21.05
CA ASN A 249 -6.78 -2.10 -21.30
C ASN A 249 -5.84 -1.30 -20.40
N GLU A 250 -4.83 -1.96 -19.82
CA GLU A 250 -3.85 -1.34 -18.92
C GLU A 250 -2.43 -1.43 -19.50
N PHE A 251 -1.69 -0.34 -19.32
CA PHE A 251 -0.30 -0.19 -19.74
C PHE A 251 0.56 0.12 -18.52
N ASP A 252 0.97 -0.92 -17.80
CA ASP A 252 1.70 -0.76 -16.56
C ASP A 252 3.20 -0.71 -16.81
N THR A 253 3.91 0.06 -15.99
CA THR A 253 5.38 0.03 -15.92
C THR A 253 5.81 -0.58 -14.60
N LEU A 254 6.47 -1.73 -14.65
CA LEU A 254 6.97 -2.47 -13.51
C LEU A 254 8.48 -2.27 -13.43
N VAL A 255 8.95 -1.60 -12.39
CA VAL A 255 10.35 -1.19 -12.27
C VAL A 255 11.01 -1.96 -11.13
N GLY A 256 12.02 -2.76 -11.48
CA GLY A 256 12.88 -3.44 -10.51
C GLY A 256 13.78 -2.49 -9.73
N SER A 257 14.30 -2.98 -8.62
CA SER A 257 15.29 -2.32 -7.78
C SER A 257 16.42 -3.29 -7.43
N ALA A 258 17.28 -2.96 -6.46
CA ALA A 258 18.34 -3.86 -6.07
C ALA A 258 17.82 -5.15 -5.42
N GLY A 259 18.56 -6.24 -5.54
CA GLY A 259 18.14 -7.56 -5.04
C GLY A 259 17.04 -8.19 -5.90
N GLN A 260 16.51 -9.35 -5.50
CA GLN A 260 15.62 -10.14 -6.34
C GLN A 260 14.23 -9.48 -6.56
N ASP A 261 13.87 -9.23 -7.82
CA ASP A 261 12.55 -8.80 -8.28
C ASP A 261 11.81 -9.89 -9.05
N ASN A 262 10.61 -10.23 -8.59
CA ASN A 262 9.72 -11.18 -9.24
C ASN A 262 8.57 -10.41 -9.91
N PHE A 263 8.64 -10.22 -11.22
CA PHE A 263 7.60 -9.58 -12.03
C PHE A 263 6.52 -10.59 -12.40
N PHE A 264 5.28 -10.39 -11.96
CA PHE A 264 4.19 -11.34 -12.22
C PHE A 264 3.29 -10.90 -13.38
N LEU A 265 3.15 -11.79 -14.37
CA LEU A 265 2.27 -11.65 -15.54
C LEU A 265 1.07 -12.61 -15.47
N GLY A 266 0.69 -13.02 -14.26
CA GLY A 266 -0.52 -13.78 -14.01
C GLY A 266 -0.65 -14.18 -12.54
N ARG A 267 -1.79 -14.82 -12.21
CA ARG A 267 -2.03 -15.38 -10.88
C ARG A 267 -2.75 -16.70 -10.94
N THR A 268 -2.61 -17.47 -9.88
CA THR A 268 -3.51 -18.58 -9.56
C THR A 268 -4.51 -18.13 -8.50
N SER A 269 -5.72 -18.67 -8.58
CA SER A 269 -6.79 -18.43 -7.63
C SER A 269 -7.05 -19.70 -6.83
N VAL A 270 -7.29 -19.54 -5.54
CA VAL A 270 -7.68 -20.63 -4.63
C VAL A 270 -8.95 -20.25 -3.88
N ASN A 271 -9.76 -21.24 -3.51
CA ASN A 271 -10.89 -21.01 -2.61
C ASN A 271 -10.43 -20.87 -1.15
N GLY A 272 -11.34 -20.49 -0.25
CA GLY A 272 -11.03 -20.34 1.18
C GLY A 272 -10.60 -21.63 1.92
N ARG A 273 -10.51 -22.78 1.24
CA ARG A 273 -9.93 -24.02 1.76
C ARG A 273 -8.56 -24.35 1.13
N GLY A 274 -8.02 -23.43 0.33
CA GLY A 274 -6.72 -23.58 -0.34
C GLY A 274 -6.76 -24.43 -1.61
N PHE A 275 -7.93 -24.80 -2.13
CA PHE A 275 -8.00 -25.55 -3.39
C PHE A 275 -7.96 -24.62 -4.59
N PHE A 276 -7.19 -24.98 -5.61
CA PHE A 276 -7.14 -24.31 -6.90
C PHE A 276 -8.53 -24.13 -7.50
N THR A 277 -8.83 -22.91 -7.97
CA THR A 277 -10.09 -22.56 -8.65
C THR A 277 -9.88 -22.02 -10.05
N GLY A 278 -8.66 -21.66 -10.44
CA GLY A 278 -8.36 -21.18 -11.78
C GLY A 278 -7.02 -20.43 -11.84
N SER A 279 -6.60 -20.11 -13.05
CA SER A 279 -5.47 -19.23 -13.35
C SER A 279 -5.95 -18.08 -14.23
N THR A 280 -5.27 -16.94 -14.12
CA THR A 280 -5.51 -15.76 -14.94
C THR A 280 -4.15 -15.28 -15.45
N THR A 281 -3.99 -15.23 -16.76
CA THR A 281 -2.88 -14.53 -17.40
C THR A 281 -3.21 -13.05 -17.42
N PHE A 282 -2.27 -12.19 -17.08
CA PHE A 282 -2.50 -10.75 -17.11
C PHE A 282 -2.25 -10.15 -18.48
N TYR A 283 -2.84 -8.98 -18.73
CA TYR A 283 -2.66 -8.19 -19.95
C TYR A 283 -3.13 -8.88 -21.23
N GLN A 284 -3.97 -9.92 -21.12
CA GLN A 284 -4.57 -10.54 -22.31
C GLN A 284 -5.56 -9.57 -22.97
N GLY A 285 -5.42 -9.38 -24.29
CA GLY A 285 -6.18 -8.40 -25.07
C GLY A 285 -5.39 -7.11 -25.31
N GLU A 286 -6.08 -5.97 -25.31
CA GLU A 286 -5.41 -4.67 -25.45
C GLU A 286 -4.75 -4.31 -24.11
N GLY A 287 -3.50 -4.66 -23.84
CA GLY A 287 -2.80 -4.28 -22.59
C GLY A 287 -1.36 -4.78 -22.59
N VAL A 288 -0.43 -4.11 -21.90
CA VAL A 288 0.99 -4.48 -21.90
C VAL A 288 1.68 -4.04 -20.61
N ALA A 289 2.46 -4.92 -19.99
CA ALA A 289 3.43 -4.55 -18.95
C ALA A 289 4.79 -4.18 -19.56
N LEU A 290 5.25 -2.96 -19.34
CA LEU A 290 6.64 -2.56 -19.57
C LEU A 290 7.46 -2.91 -18.33
N ILE A 291 8.43 -3.81 -18.47
CA ILE A 291 9.34 -4.23 -17.41
C ILE A 291 10.66 -3.48 -17.57
N GLN A 292 11.06 -2.76 -16.53
CA GLN A 292 12.30 -1.98 -16.47
C GLN A 292 13.18 -2.46 -15.32
N ASN A 293 14.50 -2.29 -15.48
CA ASN A 293 15.51 -2.74 -14.52
C ASN A 293 15.42 -4.24 -14.17
N PHE A 294 15.06 -5.08 -15.13
CA PHE A 294 15.18 -6.53 -14.97
C PHE A 294 16.67 -6.90 -14.97
N ASP A 295 17.15 -7.56 -13.92
CA ASP A 295 18.52 -8.07 -13.80
C ASP A 295 18.54 -9.52 -13.27
N PRO A 296 18.62 -10.54 -14.15
CA PRO A 296 18.66 -11.93 -13.71
C PRO A 296 19.94 -12.29 -12.95
N SER A 297 20.98 -11.44 -12.98
CA SER A 297 22.18 -11.65 -12.16
C SER A 297 21.95 -11.35 -10.68
N ASP A 298 20.96 -10.50 -10.36
CA ASP A 298 20.46 -10.25 -9.00
C ASP A 298 19.38 -11.27 -8.57
N GLY A 299 19.03 -12.19 -9.49
CA GLY A 299 18.06 -13.25 -9.26
C GLY A 299 16.64 -12.89 -9.71
N ASP A 300 16.47 -11.80 -10.44
CA ASP A 300 15.18 -11.37 -10.95
C ASP A 300 14.52 -12.44 -11.81
N THR A 301 13.19 -12.49 -11.74
CA THR A 301 12.39 -13.39 -12.55
C THR A 301 11.17 -12.69 -13.12
N ILE A 302 10.79 -13.09 -14.33
CA ILE A 302 9.47 -12.77 -14.87
C ILE A 302 8.64 -14.04 -14.84
N LYS A 303 7.52 -14.02 -14.12
CA LYS A 303 6.66 -15.18 -13.89
C LYS A 303 5.37 -15.04 -14.68
N LEU A 304 5.28 -15.83 -15.74
CA LEU A 304 4.10 -15.93 -16.57
C LEU A 304 3.27 -17.15 -16.16
N ILE A 305 2.00 -16.92 -15.82
CA ILE A 305 1.03 -17.98 -15.58
C ILE A 305 0.13 -18.09 -16.80
N ILE A 306 0.16 -19.22 -17.48
CA ILE A 306 -0.67 -19.52 -18.66
C ILE A 306 -1.48 -20.79 -18.45
N GLY A 307 -2.66 -20.84 -19.04
CA GLY A 307 -3.48 -22.05 -19.10
C GLY A 307 -2.93 -23.03 -20.13
N SER A 308 -3.76 -23.40 -21.10
CA SER A 308 -3.34 -24.21 -22.27
C SER A 308 -2.78 -23.39 -23.43
N SER A 309 -2.65 -22.07 -23.24
CA SER A 309 -2.16 -21.15 -24.27
C SER A 309 -0.66 -21.30 -24.50
N ASP A 310 -0.22 -21.06 -25.73
CA ASP A 310 1.19 -20.99 -26.09
C ASP A 310 1.73 -19.58 -25.89
N PHE A 311 3.05 -19.49 -25.66
CA PHE A 311 3.78 -18.23 -25.55
C PHE A 311 4.90 -18.17 -26.60
N ASP A 312 5.34 -16.96 -26.92
CA ASP A 312 6.50 -16.70 -27.78
C ASP A 312 7.28 -15.48 -27.26
N ILE A 313 8.51 -15.29 -27.74
CA ILE A 313 9.33 -14.10 -27.46
C ILE A 313 9.76 -13.51 -28.80
N ALA A 314 9.32 -12.28 -29.08
CA ALA A 314 9.68 -11.56 -30.30
C ALA A 314 10.65 -10.41 -30.00
N GLU A 315 11.43 -10.05 -31.01
CA GLU A 315 12.26 -8.85 -30.96
C GLU A 315 11.41 -7.59 -31.15
N GLY A 316 11.54 -6.62 -30.26
CA GLY A 316 10.82 -5.35 -30.29
C GLY A 316 11.75 -4.14 -30.32
N GLU A 317 11.22 -2.95 -30.60
CA GLU A 317 12.03 -1.73 -30.67
C GLU A 317 12.61 -1.29 -29.32
N LEU A 318 11.87 -1.55 -28.23
CA LEU A 318 12.27 -1.23 -26.85
C LEU A 318 12.96 -2.39 -26.14
N GLY A 319 12.82 -3.60 -26.67
CA GLY A 319 13.37 -4.83 -26.12
C GLY A 319 12.47 -6.04 -26.41
N ALA A 320 12.77 -7.15 -25.74
CA ALA A 320 12.14 -8.44 -25.93
C ALA A 320 10.65 -8.37 -25.54
N THR A 321 9.78 -8.79 -26.44
CA THR A 321 8.33 -8.79 -26.25
C THR A 321 7.87 -10.21 -25.95
N ILE A 322 7.24 -10.43 -24.79
CA ILE A 322 6.60 -11.70 -24.44
C ILE A 322 5.18 -11.68 -25.00
N LEU A 323 4.83 -12.70 -25.77
CA LEU A 323 3.53 -12.86 -26.38
C LEU A 323 2.82 -14.09 -25.81
N VAL A 324 1.51 -14.00 -25.65
CA VAL A 324 0.63 -15.15 -25.39
C VAL A 324 -0.42 -15.19 -26.49
N GLU A 325 -0.52 -16.31 -27.20
CA GLU A 325 -1.39 -16.44 -28.40
C GLU A 325 -1.17 -15.38 -29.49
N ASN A 326 0.06 -14.85 -29.60
CA ASN A 326 0.47 -13.72 -30.45
C ASN A 326 0.01 -12.33 -29.97
N ASP A 327 -0.63 -12.23 -28.81
CA ASP A 327 -0.93 -10.96 -28.17
C ASP A 327 0.27 -10.55 -27.29
N PRO A 328 0.84 -9.35 -27.48
CA PRO A 328 1.93 -8.88 -26.64
C PRO A 328 1.40 -8.56 -25.25
N ILE A 329 1.96 -9.21 -24.22
CA ILE A 329 1.54 -8.99 -22.82
C ILE A 329 2.60 -8.28 -21.99
N ALA A 330 3.87 -8.35 -22.40
CA ALA A 330 4.95 -7.64 -21.73
C ALA A 330 6.09 -7.29 -22.67
N ILE A 331 6.80 -6.21 -22.35
CA ILE A 331 8.03 -5.77 -23.01
C ILE A 331 9.11 -5.67 -21.94
N VAL A 332 10.24 -6.36 -22.13
CA VAL A 332 11.39 -6.30 -21.24
C VAL A 332 12.40 -5.32 -21.82
N GLU A 333 12.48 -4.13 -21.22
CA GLU A 333 13.27 -3.03 -21.75
C GLU A 333 14.77 -3.37 -21.77
N GLY A 334 15.42 -3.15 -22.91
CA GLY A 334 16.87 -3.33 -23.06
C GLY A 334 17.36 -4.77 -23.17
N TYR A 335 16.46 -5.75 -23.27
CA TYR A 335 16.80 -7.16 -23.53
C TYR A 335 16.51 -7.53 -24.97
N GLU A 336 17.38 -8.30 -25.61
CA GLU A 336 17.07 -8.97 -26.88
C GLU A 336 16.27 -10.25 -26.60
N SER A 337 15.40 -10.65 -27.52
CA SER A 337 14.57 -11.87 -27.42
C SER A 337 15.38 -13.14 -27.08
N SER A 338 16.61 -13.23 -27.61
CA SER A 338 17.52 -14.36 -27.38
C SER A 338 18.14 -14.41 -25.97
N GLN A 339 18.04 -13.33 -25.19
CA GLN A 339 18.60 -13.23 -23.84
C GLN A 339 17.62 -13.72 -22.76
N LEU A 340 16.31 -13.73 -23.05
CA LEU A 340 15.30 -14.24 -22.13
C LEU A 340 15.19 -15.77 -22.26
N THR A 341 15.57 -16.49 -21.21
CA THR A 341 15.51 -17.94 -21.21
C THR A 341 14.27 -18.44 -20.48
N PRO A 342 13.29 -19.05 -21.17
CA PRO A 342 12.12 -19.60 -20.51
C PRO A 342 12.43 -20.93 -19.83
N ILE A 343 11.99 -21.06 -18.59
CA ILE A 343 11.96 -22.31 -17.82
C ILE A 343 10.50 -22.66 -17.58
N GLU A 344 10.03 -23.74 -18.20
CA GLU A 344 8.64 -24.19 -18.11
C GLU A 344 8.44 -25.23 -17.00
N GLU A 345 7.42 -25.02 -16.17
CA GLU A 345 6.94 -26.00 -15.20
C GLU A 345 5.45 -26.26 -15.41
N ASP A 346 5.12 -27.52 -15.73
CA ASP A 346 3.74 -27.96 -15.97
C ASP A 346 3.06 -28.36 -14.66
N PHE A 347 1.95 -27.71 -14.34
CA PHE A 347 1.03 -28.09 -13.28
C PHE A 347 -0.22 -28.74 -13.85
N LEU A 348 -1.01 -29.37 -12.97
CA LEU A 348 -2.21 -30.12 -13.38
C LEU A 348 -3.23 -29.28 -14.17
N PHE A 349 -3.27 -27.96 -13.95
CA PHE A 349 -4.29 -27.07 -14.51
C PHE A 349 -3.74 -25.82 -15.20
N TYR A 350 -2.44 -25.58 -15.14
CA TYR A 350 -1.78 -24.41 -15.71
C TYR A 350 -0.29 -24.71 -15.92
N ARG A 351 0.40 -23.84 -16.62
CA ARG A 351 1.86 -23.85 -16.77
C ARG A 351 2.42 -22.54 -16.22
N GLU A 352 3.50 -22.64 -15.45
CA GLU A 352 4.30 -21.48 -15.06
C GLU A 352 5.52 -21.42 -15.98
N VAL A 353 5.74 -20.27 -16.60
CA VAL A 353 6.94 -19.99 -17.39
C VAL A 353 7.71 -18.92 -16.64
N THR A 354 8.90 -19.27 -16.18
CA THR A 354 9.82 -18.33 -15.53
C THR A 354 10.88 -17.90 -16.53
N PHE A 355 10.97 -16.61 -16.82
CA PHE A 355 12.05 -16.05 -17.62
C PHE A 355 13.18 -15.56 -16.71
N VAL A 356 14.40 -15.94 -17.07
CA VAL A 356 15.68 -15.58 -16.43
C VAL A 356 16.72 -15.16 -17.47
#